data_AF-A0A956AG11-F1
#
_entry.id   AF-A0A956AG11-F1
#
_cell.length_a   1.000
_cell.length_b   1.000
_cell.length_c   1.000
_cell.angle_alpha   90.00
_cell.angle_beta   90.00
_cell.angle_gamma   90.00
#
_symmetry.space_group_name_H-M   'P 1'
#
loop_
_entity.id
_entity.type
_entity.pdbx_description
1 polymer ?
#
loop_
_entity_poly.entity_id
_entity_poly.type
_entity_poly.pdbx_seq_one_letter_code
_entity_poly.pdbx_strand_id
1 'polypeptide(L)'
;MQGLRLAFNRILQDALPVEACNGVDDDCDGRADEGVLNACGGCGPAPEEACDGADQDCDGRVDEGALNACGRCGPVPAEICNGADDDCDGAVDEEVANACGGCAGVQPEVCNNLDD
;
A
#
# COMPACT_ATOMS: atom_id res chain seq x y z
N MET A 1 46.11 2.86 -22.82
CA MET A 1 46.35 2.63 -21.38
C MET A 1 45.12 3.03 -20.55
N GLN A 2 43.92 2.50 -20.87
CA GLN A 2 42.69 2.78 -20.09
C GLN A 2 42.25 1.59 -19.23
N GLY A 3 42.65 0.36 -19.59
CA GLY A 3 42.26 -0.86 -18.87
C GLY A 3 42.77 -0.91 -17.43
N LEU A 4 44.04 -0.53 -17.17
CA LEU A 4 44.59 -0.54 -15.80
C LEU A 4 43.96 0.53 -14.89
N ARG A 5 43.58 1.68 -15.46
CA ARG A 5 43.00 2.80 -14.71
C ARG A 5 41.56 2.50 -14.29
N LEU A 6 40.81 1.83 -15.18
CA LEU A 6 39.47 1.32 -14.89
C LEU A 6 39.51 0.15 -13.90
N ALA A 7 40.48 -0.77 -14.03
CA ALA A 7 40.65 -1.87 -13.09
C ALA A 7 41.02 -1.39 -11.68
N PHE A 8 41.91 -0.40 -11.57
CA PHE A 8 42.31 0.17 -10.28
C PHE A 8 41.18 0.91 -9.58
N ASN A 9 40.38 1.71 -10.31
CA ASN A 9 39.22 2.39 -9.73
C ASN A 9 38.14 1.40 -9.27
N ARG A 10 37.97 0.28 -9.98
CA ARG A 10 37.01 -0.77 -9.58
C ARG A 10 37.45 -1.50 -8.31
N ILE A 11 38.76 -1.78 -8.16
CA ILE A 11 39.32 -2.39 -6.94
C ILE A 11 39.15 -1.47 -5.73
N LEU A 12 39.25 -0.14 -5.92
CA LEU A 12 39.06 0.80 -4.81
C LEU A 12 37.60 0.90 -4.37
N GLN A 13 36.63 0.80 -5.27
CA GLN A 13 35.20 0.84 -4.91
C GLN A 13 34.74 -0.42 -4.16
N ASP A 14 35.33 -1.58 -4.46
CA ASP A 14 35.02 -2.85 -3.78
C ASP A 14 35.83 -3.04 -2.47
N ALA A 15 36.81 -2.18 -2.18
CA ALA A 15 37.69 -2.26 -1.01
C ALA A 15 37.32 -1.26 0.10
N LEU A 16 36.33 -0.40 -0.15
CA LEU A 16 35.79 0.47 0.87
C LEU A 16 34.91 -0.37 1.82
N PRO A 17 35.08 -0.22 3.15
CA PRO A 17 34.16 -0.80 4.12
C PRO A 17 32.70 -0.49 3.74
N VAL A 18 31.80 -1.45 3.95
CA VAL A 18 30.38 -1.19 3.76
C VAL A 18 29.90 -0.41 4.98
N GLU A 19 29.15 0.67 4.76
CA GLU A 19 28.49 1.43 5.82
C GLU A 19 27.65 0.51 6.72
N ALA A 20 27.86 0.60 8.02
CA ALA A 20 26.94 0.06 9.01
C ALA A 20 26.19 1.22 9.64
N CYS A 21 24.89 1.07 9.85
CA CYS A 21 24.11 2.08 10.56
C CYS A 21 24.57 2.19 12.03
N ASN A 22 25.51 3.09 12.29
CA ASN A 22 26.12 3.30 13.60
C ASN A 22 26.46 4.78 13.85
N GLY A 23 26.19 5.68 12.90
CA GLY A 23 26.51 7.10 12.99
C GLY A 23 27.98 7.44 12.76
N VAL A 24 28.74 6.50 12.20
CA VAL A 24 30.16 6.62 11.85
C VAL A 24 30.28 6.48 10.33
N ASP A 25 31.18 7.27 9.77
CA ASP A 25 31.68 7.15 8.40
C ASP A 25 32.63 5.93 8.36
N ASP A 26 32.08 4.74 8.07
CA ASP A 26 32.83 3.47 8.09
C ASP A 26 33.77 3.37 6.88
N ASP A 27 33.42 4.04 5.79
CA ASP A 27 34.14 4.02 4.52
C ASP A 27 35.07 5.22 4.25
N CYS A 28 35.02 6.22 5.13
CA CYS A 28 35.80 7.48 5.13
C CYS A 28 35.54 8.39 3.92
N ASP A 29 34.37 8.35 3.29
CA ASP A 29 34.00 9.23 2.17
C ASP A 29 33.53 10.65 2.59
N GLY A 30 33.37 10.88 3.90
CA GLY A 30 32.94 12.13 4.49
C GLY A 30 31.43 12.22 4.74
N ARG A 31 30.69 11.12 4.54
CA ARG A 31 29.29 10.95 4.90
C ARG A 31 29.18 9.78 5.87
N ALA A 32 28.09 9.73 6.63
CA ALA A 32 27.88 8.66 7.58
C ALA A 32 26.56 7.96 7.23
N ASP A 33 26.59 6.64 7.29
CA ASP A 33 25.46 5.74 7.06
C ASP A 33 24.84 5.86 5.64
N GLU A 34 25.54 6.41 4.65
CA GLU A 34 24.98 6.53 3.30
C GLU A 34 24.73 5.16 2.65
N GLY A 35 23.65 5.07 1.88
CA GLY A 35 23.24 3.81 1.25
C GLY A 35 22.61 2.79 2.21
N VAL A 36 22.62 3.01 3.53
CA VAL A 36 21.89 2.19 4.51
C VAL A 36 20.69 2.88 5.15
N LEU A 37 20.49 4.17 4.85
CA LEU A 37 19.27 4.90 5.23
C LEU A 37 18.11 4.64 4.25
N ASN A 38 16.89 4.51 4.77
CA ASN A 38 15.65 4.56 4.00
C ASN A 38 15.27 5.99 3.60
N ALA A 39 14.14 6.13 2.90
CA ALA A 39 13.61 7.43 2.47
C ALA A 39 13.27 8.36 3.65
N CYS A 40 12.93 7.82 4.82
CA CYS A 40 12.75 8.59 6.05
C CYS A 40 14.06 9.04 6.71
N GLY A 41 15.23 8.63 6.19
CA GLY A 41 16.53 8.89 6.80
C GLY A 41 16.82 8.04 8.06
N GLY A 42 15.96 7.06 8.36
CA GLY A 42 16.22 6.03 9.35
C GLY A 42 16.98 4.86 8.75
N CYS A 43 17.54 3.98 9.58
CA CYS A 43 18.33 2.86 9.07
C CYS A 43 17.51 1.63 8.73
N GLY A 44 17.95 0.90 7.70
CA GLY A 44 17.27 -0.30 7.23
C GLY A 44 16.05 0.03 6.38
N PRO A 45 15.17 -0.95 6.10
CA PRO A 45 13.98 -0.69 5.31
C PRO A 45 13.04 0.27 6.02
N ALA A 46 12.26 1.02 5.24
CA ALA A 46 11.12 1.74 5.78
C ALA A 46 10.09 0.77 6.40
N PRO A 47 9.39 1.16 7.48
CA PRO A 47 8.22 0.44 7.95
C PRO A 47 7.13 0.34 6.86
N GLU A 48 6.26 -0.67 6.97
CA GLU A 48 5.05 -0.72 6.16
C GLU A 48 4.04 0.32 6.63
N GLU A 49 3.20 0.78 5.70
CA GLU A 49 2.15 1.73 6.00
C GLU A 49 1.12 1.16 6.99
N ALA A 50 0.68 2.00 7.92
CA ALA A 50 -0.39 1.73 8.86
C ALA A 50 -1.41 2.84 8.73
N CYS A 51 -2.71 2.50 8.74
CA CYS A 51 -3.71 3.56 8.71
C CYS A 51 -3.79 4.32 10.03
N ASP A 52 -2.96 5.35 10.14
CA ASP A 52 -2.96 6.33 11.21
C ASP A 52 -2.78 7.78 10.70
N GLY A 53 -2.70 7.96 9.38
CA GLY A 53 -2.56 9.25 8.72
C GLY A 53 -1.13 9.78 8.71
N ALA A 54 -0.14 8.97 9.05
CA ALA A 54 1.27 9.26 8.81
C ALA A 54 1.79 8.53 7.57
N ASP A 55 2.87 9.07 7.02
CA ASP A 55 3.66 8.52 5.91
C ASP A 55 4.83 7.76 6.57
N GLN A 56 4.71 6.44 6.71
CA GLN A 56 5.69 5.64 7.45
C GLN A 56 6.90 5.32 6.59
N ASP A 57 6.75 5.23 5.27
CA ASP A 57 7.83 4.96 4.35
C ASP A 57 8.48 6.19 3.71
N CYS A 58 7.90 7.36 3.94
CA CYS A 58 8.34 8.67 3.48
C CYS A 58 8.41 8.79 1.96
N ASP A 59 7.55 8.09 1.23
CA ASP A 59 7.45 8.21 -0.23
C ASP A 59 6.65 9.46 -0.69
N GLY A 60 6.01 10.15 0.25
CA GLY A 60 5.20 11.35 0.03
C GLY A 60 3.71 11.09 -0.17
N ARG A 61 3.26 9.85 0.01
CA ARG A 61 1.85 9.46 0.11
C ARG A 61 1.58 8.98 1.55
N VAL A 62 0.31 8.73 1.84
CA VAL A 62 -0.13 8.44 3.21
C VAL A 62 -1.07 7.25 3.20
N ASP A 63 -0.82 6.30 4.09
CA ASP A 63 -1.60 5.08 4.35
C ASP A 63 -1.72 4.13 3.13
N GLU A 64 -0.85 4.23 2.13
CA GLU A 64 -0.96 3.47 0.88
C GLU A 64 -0.69 1.98 1.10
N GLY A 65 -1.50 1.13 0.48
CA GLY A 65 -1.45 -0.30 0.77
C GLY A 65 -2.03 -0.68 2.15
N ALA A 66 -2.25 0.28 3.05
CA ALA A 66 -3.03 0.10 4.29
C ALA A 66 -4.54 0.37 4.09
N LEU A 67 -4.92 1.04 3.00
CA LEU A 67 -6.32 1.27 2.62
C LEU A 67 -6.96 0.02 2.00
N ASN A 68 -8.26 -0.16 2.24
CA ASN A 68 -9.09 -1.19 1.62
C ASN A 68 -9.49 -0.82 0.18
N ALA A 69 -10.32 -1.67 -0.46
CA ALA A 69 -10.81 -1.45 -1.83
C ALA A 69 -11.52 -0.10 -2.03
N CYS A 70 -12.19 0.40 -0.98
CA CYS A 70 -12.83 1.71 -0.96
C CYS A 70 -11.88 2.90 -0.74
N GLY A 71 -10.58 2.68 -0.62
CA GLY A 71 -9.62 3.73 -0.28
C GLY A 71 -9.80 4.26 1.15
N ARG A 72 -10.33 3.43 2.05
CA ARG A 72 -10.57 3.78 3.47
C ARG A 72 -9.86 2.78 4.37
N CYS A 73 -9.74 3.14 5.63
CA CYS A 73 -9.11 2.30 6.62
C CYS A 73 -10.06 1.25 7.20
N GLY A 74 -9.49 0.09 7.53
CA GLY A 74 -10.24 -1.04 8.06
C GLY A 74 -10.81 -1.96 6.99
N PRO A 75 -11.64 -2.94 7.36
CA PRO A 75 -12.22 -3.88 6.40
C PRO A 75 -13.14 -3.15 5.40
N VAL A 76 -13.36 -3.74 4.24
CA VAL A 76 -14.44 -3.30 3.34
C VAL A 76 -15.78 -3.44 4.07
N PRO A 77 -16.69 -2.45 3.96
CA PRO A 77 -18.06 -2.60 4.42
C PRO A 77 -18.74 -3.81 3.76
N ALA A 78 -19.81 -4.31 4.37
CA ALA A 78 -20.68 -5.26 3.70
C ALA A 78 -21.73 -4.50 2.90
N GLU A 79 -22.11 -5.05 1.76
CA GLU A 79 -23.21 -4.54 0.95
C GLU A 79 -24.51 -4.38 1.73
N ILE A 80 -25.22 -3.31 1.43
CA ILE A 80 -26.60 -3.08 1.85
C ILE A 80 -27.40 -2.54 0.67
N CYS A 81 -28.69 -2.90 0.56
CA CYS A 81 -29.55 -2.34 -0.49
C CYS A 81 -29.79 -0.85 -0.25
N ASN A 82 -28.95 -0.01 -0.85
CA ASN A 82 -29.04 1.44 -0.78
C ASN A 82 -28.79 2.11 -2.15
N GLY A 83 -28.50 1.32 -3.20
CA GLY A 83 -28.18 1.82 -4.54
C GLY A 83 -26.76 2.35 -4.70
N ALA A 84 -25.87 2.04 -3.75
CA ALA A 84 -24.45 2.32 -3.79
C ALA A 84 -23.65 1.01 -3.77
N ASP A 85 -22.39 1.12 -4.17
CA ASP A 85 -21.37 0.08 -4.05
C ASP A 85 -20.67 0.35 -2.70
N ASP A 86 -21.06 -0.39 -1.65
CA ASP A 86 -20.61 -0.16 -0.28
C ASP A 86 -19.28 -0.86 0.01
N ASP A 87 -19.00 -1.97 -0.68
CA ASP A 87 -17.77 -2.75 -0.53
C ASP A 87 -16.68 -2.42 -1.57
N CYS A 88 -17.04 -1.62 -2.59
CA CYS A 88 -16.20 -1.09 -3.65
C CYS A 88 -15.62 -2.16 -4.59
N ASP A 89 -16.34 -3.25 -4.81
CA ASP A 89 -15.96 -4.31 -5.76
C ASP A 89 -16.34 -4.00 -7.23
N GLY A 90 -17.16 -2.96 -7.43
CA GLY A 90 -17.61 -2.48 -8.74
C GLY A 90 -18.98 -2.97 -9.18
N ALA A 91 -19.66 -3.81 -8.39
CA ALA A 91 -21.08 -4.09 -8.49
C ALA A 91 -21.88 -3.17 -7.54
N VAL A 92 -23.21 -3.17 -7.70
CA VAL A 92 -24.10 -2.35 -6.86
C VAL A 92 -25.18 -3.27 -6.32
N ASP A 93 -25.35 -3.26 -5.00
CA ASP A 93 -26.34 -4.06 -4.27
C ASP A 93 -26.25 -5.59 -4.59
N GLU A 94 -25.05 -6.12 -4.80
CA GLU A 94 -24.81 -7.56 -4.97
C GLU A 94 -24.87 -8.31 -3.62
N GLU A 95 -25.17 -9.61 -3.70
CA GLU A 95 -25.35 -10.49 -2.53
C GLU A 95 -26.47 -10.08 -1.54
N VAL A 96 -27.06 -8.89 -1.70
CA VAL A 96 -28.24 -8.39 -0.98
C VAL A 96 -29.51 -8.41 -1.83
N ALA A 97 -29.40 -8.80 -3.09
CA ALA A 97 -30.54 -8.99 -3.98
C ALA A 97 -31.45 -10.13 -3.50
N ASN A 98 -32.76 -9.90 -3.58
CA ASN A 98 -33.78 -10.89 -3.30
C ASN A 98 -33.90 -11.92 -4.45
N ALA A 99 -34.79 -12.91 -4.30
CA ALA A 99 -35.01 -13.96 -5.30
C ALA A 99 -35.49 -13.45 -6.68
N CYS A 100 -36.00 -12.22 -6.75
CA CYS A 100 -36.44 -11.54 -7.97
C CYS A 100 -35.32 -10.69 -8.60
N GLY A 101 -34.10 -10.72 -8.05
CA GLY A 101 -32.95 -9.96 -8.55
C GLY A 101 -33.00 -8.46 -8.23
N GLY A 102 -33.93 -8.01 -7.39
CA GLY A 102 -34.02 -6.63 -6.92
C GLY A 102 -33.60 -6.50 -5.46
N CYS A 103 -33.28 -5.29 -5.02
CA CYS A 103 -32.83 -5.06 -3.64
C CYS A 103 -33.99 -4.67 -2.68
N ALA A 104 -35.21 -4.42 -3.19
CA ALA A 104 -36.38 -4.12 -2.38
C ALA A 104 -36.90 -5.33 -1.58
N GLY A 105 -37.57 -5.09 -0.45
CA GLY A 105 -38.36 -6.15 0.19
C GLY A 105 -39.39 -6.69 -0.81
N VAL A 106 -39.29 -7.98 -1.14
CA VAL A 106 -40.27 -8.64 -2.02
C VAL A 106 -41.63 -8.42 -1.37
N GLN A 107 -42.53 -7.68 -2.03
CA GLN A 107 -43.90 -7.63 -1.53
C GLN A 107 -44.45 -9.06 -1.62
N PRO A 108 -45.12 -9.57 -0.58
CA PRO A 108 -45.72 -10.89 -0.67
C PRO A 108 -46.72 -10.88 -1.82
N GLU A 109 -46.50 -11.72 -2.82
CA GLU A 109 -47.45 -11.94 -3.90
C GLU A 109 -48.81 -12.33 -3.30
N VAL A 110 -49.82 -11.49 -3.52
CA VAL A 110 -51.18 -11.79 -3.11
C VAL A 110 -51.83 -12.58 -4.23
N CYS A 111 -52.45 -13.73 -3.94
CA CYS A 111 -53.21 -14.50 -4.93
C CYS A 111 -54.50 -13.76 -5.36
N ASN A 112 -54.36 -12.68 -6.13
CA ASN A 112 -55.43 -11.78 -6.60
C ASN A 112 -55.55 -11.75 -8.14
N ASN A 113 -54.82 -12.59 -8.88
CA ASN A 113 -54.68 -12.60 -10.35
C ASN A 113 -54.03 -11.33 -10.95
N LEU A 114 -53.33 -10.54 -10.14
CA LEU A 114 -52.43 -9.49 -10.58
C LEU A 114 -51.00 -10.02 -10.49
N ASP A 115 -50.16 -9.55 -11.40
CA ASP A 115 -48.73 -9.85 -11.46
C ASP A 115 -48.02 -8.62 -10.86
N ASP A 116 -48.04 -8.54 -9.52
CA ASP A 116 -47.49 -7.46 -8.69
C ASP A 116 -46.45 -7.94 -7.68
#